data_AF-A0A496VWU6-F1
#
_entry.id   AF-A0A496VWU6-F1
#
_cell.length_a   1.000
_cell.length_b   1.000
_cell.length_c   1.000
_cell.angle_alpha   90.00
_cell.angle_beta   90.00
_cell.angle_gamma   90.00
#
_symmetry.space_group_name_H-M   'P 1'
#
loop_
_entity.id
_entity.type
_entity.pdbx_description
1 polymer ?
#
loop_
_entity_poly.entity_id
_entity_poly.type
_entity_poly.pdbx_seq_one_letter_code
_entity_poly.pdbx_strand_id
1 'polypeptide(L)'
;MKKLNALLFNQGGKCFYCDAILDMNEATLDHVIPQSKGGKNDLDNLVVCCKYANHAFRDYSPKHKMAVIKELCCLSSVCKKIFPREEEIIESKEVEEPQIELQPEKKKQDSKAKTTQNQLQPEKKTQDSKAKKTTKPNISIANQLLLKAIAAFEKEGKEGVSSQIKNKMLELNPAFKEADYGFNQFNKFLLHAQEQKVVTLKKQGKGSSYVIKKKP
;
A
#
# COMPACT_ATOMS: atom_id res chain seq x y z
N MET A 1 18.47 -9.29 12.81
CA MET A 1 18.59 -9.20 11.34
C MET A 1 18.49 -7.73 10.92
N LYS A 2 19.38 -7.24 10.05
CA LYS A 2 19.37 -5.84 9.59
C LYS A 2 18.03 -5.54 8.89
N LYS A 3 17.28 -4.50 9.32
CA LYS A 3 15.94 -4.13 8.82
C LYS A 3 15.87 -4.08 7.28
N LEU A 4 16.96 -3.65 6.65
CA LEU A 4 17.14 -3.58 5.20
C LEU A 4 16.93 -4.94 4.51
N ASN A 5 17.54 -6.02 5.00
CA ASN A 5 17.46 -7.34 4.35
C ASN A 5 16.03 -7.87 4.38
N ALA A 6 15.34 -7.72 5.51
CA ALA A 6 13.97 -8.16 5.67
C ALA A 6 13.02 -7.38 4.74
N LEU A 7 13.16 -6.04 4.70
CA LEU A 7 12.32 -5.21 3.83
C LEU A 7 12.64 -5.45 2.35
N LEU A 8 13.91 -5.60 1.96
CA LEU A 8 14.30 -5.86 0.57
C LEU A 8 13.72 -7.19 0.08
N PHE A 9 13.79 -8.22 0.92
CA PHE A 9 13.19 -9.51 0.63
C PHE A 9 11.66 -9.42 0.50
N ASN A 10 10.99 -8.77 1.46
CA ASN A 10 9.53 -8.60 1.45
C ASN A 10 9.04 -7.80 0.25
N GLN A 11 9.83 -6.81 -0.20
CA GLN A 11 9.52 -5.97 -1.37
C GLN A 11 9.91 -6.64 -2.71
N GLY A 12 10.39 -7.88 -2.67
CA GLY A 12 10.70 -8.66 -3.86
C GLY A 12 12.00 -8.27 -4.56
N GLY A 13 12.95 -7.68 -3.83
CA GLY A 13 14.26 -7.30 -4.38
C GLY A 13 14.20 -6.11 -5.33
N LYS A 14 13.17 -5.27 -5.25
CA LYS A 14 12.95 -4.12 -6.13
C LYS A 14 12.88 -2.82 -5.36
N CYS A 15 13.20 -1.71 -6.02
CA CYS A 15 13.02 -0.37 -5.49
C CYS A 15 11.53 -0.03 -5.35
N PHE A 16 11.15 0.57 -4.23
CA PHE A 16 9.74 0.92 -3.95
C PHE A 16 9.19 1.96 -4.93
N TYR A 17 10.05 2.83 -5.44
CA TYR A 17 9.64 3.99 -6.23
C TYR A 17 9.74 3.79 -7.75
N CYS A 18 10.75 3.06 -8.20
CA CYS A 18 11.03 2.91 -9.64
C CYS A 18 11.06 1.46 -10.13
N ASP A 19 10.74 0.49 -9.27
CA ASP A 19 10.73 -0.94 -9.58
C ASP A 19 12.05 -1.57 -10.08
N ALA A 20 13.15 -0.80 -10.10
CA ALA A 20 14.47 -1.30 -10.44
C ALA A 20 14.87 -2.46 -9.52
N ILE A 21 15.44 -3.53 -10.08
CA ILE A 21 15.97 -4.66 -9.31
C ILE A 21 17.19 -4.16 -8.53
N LEU A 22 17.20 -4.39 -7.22
CA LEU A 22 18.24 -3.90 -6.33
C LEU A 22 19.09 -5.05 -5.80
N ASP A 23 20.40 -4.84 -5.82
CA ASP A 23 21.32 -5.62 -5.01
C ASP A 23 21.41 -5.05 -3.57
N MET A 24 22.13 -5.75 -2.70
CA MET A 24 22.33 -5.34 -1.31
C MET A 24 23.12 -4.02 -1.16
N ASN A 25 23.92 -3.63 -2.15
CA ASN A 25 24.82 -2.48 -2.10
C ASN A 25 24.15 -1.19 -2.56
N GLU A 26 23.14 -1.30 -3.43
CA GLU A 26 22.34 -0.21 -3.98
C GLU A 26 21.08 0.05 -3.15
N ALA A 27 20.62 -0.94 -2.40
CA ALA A 27 19.46 -0.84 -1.53
C ALA A 27 19.73 0.06 -0.31
N THR A 28 18.84 1.03 -0.11
CA THR A 28 18.82 1.93 1.04
C THR A 28 17.43 1.99 1.65
N LEU A 29 17.34 2.39 2.92
CA LEU A 29 16.06 2.65 3.58
C LEU A 29 15.69 4.11 3.40
N ASP A 30 14.45 4.35 3.00
CA ASP A 30 13.83 5.68 2.96
C ASP A 30 12.60 5.72 3.85
N HIS A 31 12.37 6.87 4.47
CA HIS A 31 11.15 7.16 5.21
C HIS A 31 10.13 7.76 4.25
N VAL A 32 9.01 7.08 4.03
CA VAL A 32 7.94 7.55 3.14
C VAL A 32 7.48 8.95 3.57
N ILE A 33 7.25 9.12 4.87
CA ILE A 33 7.17 10.43 5.54
C ILE A 33 8.56 10.74 6.09
N PRO A 34 9.27 11.77 5.61
CA PRO A 34 10.60 12.14 6.11
C PRO A 34 10.61 12.48 7.60
N GLN A 35 11.73 12.23 8.28
CA GLN A 35 11.88 12.55 9.71
C GLN A 35 11.71 14.05 9.99
N SER A 36 12.19 14.92 9.09
CA SER A 36 11.99 16.37 9.17
C SER A 36 10.52 16.81 9.14
N LYS A 37 9.62 15.91 8.69
CA LYS A 37 8.17 16.12 8.62
C LYS A 37 7.41 15.22 9.62
N GLY A 38 8.08 14.74 10.66
CA GLY A 38 7.49 13.94 11.73
C GLY A 38 7.39 12.43 11.44
N GLY A 39 8.10 11.95 10.42
CA GLY A 39 8.17 10.53 10.09
C GLY A 39 8.80 9.68 11.18
N LYS A 40 8.14 8.57 11.53
CA LYS A 40 8.63 7.60 12.50
C LYS A 40 9.61 6.61 11.87
N ASN A 41 10.45 5.98 12.70
CA ASN A 41 11.41 4.95 12.27
C ASN A 41 10.88 3.52 12.48
N ASP A 42 9.59 3.33 12.20
CA ASP A 42 8.89 2.04 12.24
C ASP A 42 8.84 1.39 10.85
N LEU A 43 8.51 0.09 10.80
CA LEU A 43 8.47 -0.65 9.53
C LEU A 43 7.38 -0.15 8.59
N ASP A 44 6.32 0.47 9.12
CA ASP A 44 5.19 0.96 8.33
C ASP A 44 5.56 2.23 7.54
N ASN A 45 6.48 3.05 8.06
CA ASN A 45 6.97 4.25 7.37
C ASN A 45 8.25 4.01 6.56
N LEU A 46 8.88 2.83 6.67
CA LEU A 46 10.14 2.51 6.01
C LEU A 46 9.92 1.68 4.75
N VAL A 47 10.61 2.07 3.67
CA VAL A 47 10.65 1.33 2.40
C VAL A 47 12.08 1.12 1.94
N VAL A 48 12.32 0.13 1.08
CA VAL A 48 13.62 -0.03 0.40
C VAL A 48 13.60 0.67 -0.94
N CYS A 49 14.61 1.48 -1.22
CA CYS A 49 14.76 2.12 -2.51
C CYS A 49 16.24 2.23 -2.93
N CYS A 50 16.49 2.46 -4.22
CA CYS A 50 17.83 2.74 -4.70
C CYS A 50 18.35 4.07 -4.14
N LYS A 51 19.67 4.20 -4.03
CA LYS A 51 20.35 5.45 -3.64
C LYS A 51 19.88 6.66 -4.48
N TYR A 52 19.64 6.45 -5.77
CA TYR A 52 19.19 7.51 -6.68
C TYR A 52 17.82 8.07 -6.26
N ALA A 53 16.81 7.21 -6.07
CA ALA A 53 15.47 7.65 -5.67
C ALA A 53 15.47 8.27 -4.27
N ASN A 54 16.22 7.70 -3.33
CA ASN A 54 16.38 8.24 -1.98
C ASN A 54 16.94 9.68 -2.02
N HIS A 55 18.00 9.87 -2.80
CA HIS A 55 18.63 11.19 -2.98
C HIS A 55 17.77 12.16 -3.79
N ALA A 56 16.96 11.69 -4.74
CA ALA A 56 16.05 12.53 -5.51
C ALA A 56 14.91 13.07 -4.64
N PHE A 57 14.30 12.21 -3.82
CA PHE A 57 13.15 12.61 -3.01
C PHE A 57 13.53 13.36 -1.74
N ARG A 58 14.66 13.04 -1.08
CA ARG A 58 15.11 13.71 0.17
C ARG A 58 13.96 13.89 1.18
N ASP A 59 13.61 15.13 1.49
CA ASP A 59 12.56 15.50 2.42
C ASP A 59 11.19 15.72 1.76
N TYR A 60 10.99 15.26 0.52
CA TYR A 60 9.70 15.36 -0.16
C TYR A 60 8.61 14.68 0.67
N SER A 61 7.48 15.38 0.81
CA SER A 61 6.31 14.77 1.45
C SER A 61 5.75 13.67 0.55
N PRO A 62 4.97 12.72 1.08
CA PRO A 62 4.35 11.67 0.27
C PRO A 62 3.60 12.23 -0.94
N LYS A 63 2.88 13.35 -0.78
CA LYS A 63 2.19 14.02 -1.89
C LYS A 63 3.14 14.43 -3.03
N HIS A 64 4.28 15.01 -2.71
CA HIS A 64 5.27 15.40 -3.72
C HIS A 64 5.95 14.17 -4.35
N LYS A 65 6.29 13.15 -3.55
CA LYS A 65 6.81 11.87 -4.07
C LYS A 65 5.85 11.27 -5.10
N MET A 66 4.55 11.16 -4.76
CA MET A 66 3.53 10.66 -5.68
C MET A 66 3.34 11.53 -6.93
N ALA A 67 3.43 12.86 -6.81
CA ALA A 67 3.30 13.76 -7.96
C ALA A 67 4.41 13.50 -9.00
N VAL A 68 5.67 13.42 -8.55
CA VAL A 68 6.82 13.12 -9.41
C VAL A 68 6.68 11.73 -10.03
N ILE A 69 6.32 10.70 -9.25
CA ILE A 69 6.14 9.33 -9.77
C ILE A 69 5.02 9.30 -10.82
N LYS A 70 3.92 10.01 -10.59
CA LYS A 70 2.81 10.10 -11.53
C LYS A 70 3.23 10.71 -12.86
N GLU A 71 4.08 11.74 -12.82
CA GLU A 71 4.62 12.41 -14.01
C GLU A 71 5.60 11.48 -14.77
N LEU A 72 6.42 10.71 -14.07
CA LEU A 72 7.36 9.76 -14.69
C LEU A 72 6.67 8.50 -15.25
N CYS A 73 5.57 8.04 -14.63
CA CYS A 73 4.90 6.79 -14.98
C CYS A 73 3.64 6.96 -15.86
N CYS A 74 3.32 8.16 -16.35
CA CYS A 74 2.09 8.54 -17.07
C CYS A 74 1.24 7.42 -17.70
N LEU A 75 0.38 6.78 -16.90
CA LEU A 75 -0.74 5.93 -17.35
C LEU A 75 -2.06 6.70 -17.24
N SER A 76 -2.14 7.86 -17.92
CA SER A 76 -3.34 8.72 -17.91
C SER A 76 -4.61 7.94 -18.30
N SER A 77 -4.46 6.93 -19.16
CA SER A 77 -5.52 6.04 -19.63
C SER A 77 -6.06 5.09 -18.56
N VAL A 78 -5.25 4.65 -17.59
CA VAL A 78 -5.70 3.75 -16.52
C VAL A 78 -6.48 4.51 -15.46
N CYS A 79 -6.02 5.70 -15.09
CA CYS A 79 -6.73 6.54 -14.11
C CYS A 79 -8.14 6.91 -14.58
N LYS A 80 -8.33 7.20 -15.87
CA LYS A 80 -9.67 7.49 -16.45
C LYS A 80 -10.61 6.29 -16.40
N LYS A 81 -10.10 5.06 -16.49
CA LYS A 81 -10.89 3.82 -16.37
C LYS A 81 -11.28 3.53 -14.91
N ILE A 82 -10.39 3.79 -13.97
CA ILE A 82 -10.63 3.56 -12.54
C ILE A 82 -11.53 4.65 -11.95
N PHE A 83 -11.33 5.91 -12.37
CA PHE A 83 -12.06 7.07 -11.92
C PHE A 83 -12.68 7.78 -13.13
N PRO A 84 -13.77 7.22 -13.70
CA PRO A 84 -14.50 7.90 -14.75
C PRO A 84 -15.00 9.24 -14.20
N ARG A 85 -14.71 10.32 -14.92
CA ARG A 85 -15.33 11.64 -14.69
C ARG A 85 -16.32 11.85 -15.82
N GLU A 86 -17.56 12.20 -15.49
CA GLU A 86 -18.48 12.81 -16.44
C GLU A 86 -17.98 14.25 -16.66
N GLU A 87 -17.41 14.51 -17.84
CA GLU A 87 -17.03 15.85 -18.27
C GLU A 87 -18.28 16.56 -18.78
N GLU A 88 -19.17 16.94 -17.89
CA GLU A 88 -20.17 17.97 -18.20
C GLU A 88 -19.53 19.33 -17.94
N ILE A 89 -18.86 19.86 -18.97
CA ILE A 89 -18.64 21.30 -19.06
C ILE A 89 -20.02 21.90 -19.33
N ILE A 90 -20.76 22.21 -18.27
CA ILE A 90 -21.86 23.16 -18.39
C ILE A 90 -21.17 24.49 -18.70
N GLU A 91 -21.25 24.93 -19.95
CA GLU A 91 -21.01 26.33 -20.31
C GLU A 91 -21.91 27.16 -19.41
N SER A 92 -21.33 27.73 -18.35
CA SER A 92 -22.03 28.63 -17.47
C SER A 92 -22.44 29.83 -18.31
N LYS A 93 -23.73 29.90 -18.63
CA LYS A 93 -24.43 31.16 -18.90
C LYS A 93 -23.88 32.21 -17.95
N GLU A 94 -23.49 33.34 -18.54
CA GLU A 94 -23.06 34.58 -17.91
C GLU A 94 -23.66 34.74 -16.51
N VAL A 95 -22.83 34.52 -15.48
CA VAL A 95 -23.15 34.98 -14.13
C VAL A 95 -22.72 36.44 -14.11
N GLU A 96 -23.70 37.33 -14.20
CA GLU A 96 -23.51 38.77 -13.97
C GLU A 96 -22.72 38.96 -12.67
N GLU A 97 -21.60 39.68 -12.78
CA GLU A 97 -20.77 40.08 -11.64
C GLU A 97 -21.63 40.89 -10.65
N PRO A 98 -21.77 40.46 -9.38
CA PRO A 98 -22.21 41.38 -8.36
C PRO A 98 -21.06 42.36 -8.09
N GLN A 99 -21.28 43.62 -8.48
CA GLN A 99 -20.40 44.74 -8.18
C GLN A 99 -20.25 44.87 -6.66
N ILE A 100 -19.13 44.39 -6.12
CA ILE A 100 -18.69 44.75 -4.78
C ILE A 100 -17.96 46.07 -4.90
N GLU A 101 -18.68 47.13 -4.55
CA GLU A 101 -18.19 48.49 -4.43
C GLU A 101 -17.12 48.53 -3.32
N LEU A 102 -15.86 48.65 -3.73
CA LEU A 102 -14.73 48.88 -2.85
C LEU A 102 -14.86 50.29 -2.24
N GLN A 103 -15.12 50.37 -0.94
CA GLN A 103 -14.81 51.59 -0.18
C GLN A 103 -13.62 51.35 0.77
N PRO A 104 -12.67 52.30 0.88
CA PRO A 104 -11.36 52.07 1.51
C PRO A 104 -11.27 52.72 2.89
N GLU A 105 -11.02 51.94 3.96
CA GLU A 105 -10.64 52.51 5.26
C GLU A 105 -9.35 51.88 5.86
N LYS A 106 -8.26 52.59 5.58
CA LYS A 106 -7.16 53.07 6.46
C LYS A 106 -6.64 52.21 7.64
N LYS A 107 -5.33 51.93 7.52
CA LYS A 107 -4.25 51.69 8.50
C LYS A 107 -4.47 52.06 9.98
N LYS A 108 -3.97 51.19 10.88
CA LYS A 108 -2.99 51.45 11.98
C LYS A 108 -2.54 50.12 12.60
N GLN A 109 -1.27 49.73 12.47
CA GLN A 109 -0.13 49.93 13.39
C GLN A 109 -0.06 49.00 14.62
N ASP A 110 1.01 48.18 14.60
CA ASP A 110 1.87 47.71 15.70
C ASP A 110 1.27 47.27 17.04
N SER A 111 1.54 46.02 17.44
CA SER A 111 2.35 45.75 18.65
C SER A 111 2.68 44.26 18.91
N LYS A 112 3.83 44.11 19.57
CA LYS A 112 4.63 42.95 19.98
C LYS A 112 3.96 41.86 20.84
N ALA A 113 4.45 40.63 20.60
CA ALA A 113 4.94 39.64 21.57
C ALA A 113 4.00 38.71 22.39
N LYS A 114 4.44 37.43 22.38
CA LYS A 114 4.46 36.40 23.45
C LYS A 114 3.22 35.49 23.69
N THR A 115 3.49 34.19 23.48
CA THR A 115 3.43 33.12 24.52
C THR A 115 2.05 32.57 24.93
N THR A 116 1.78 31.35 24.40
CA THR A 116 1.46 30.12 25.16
C THR A 116 0.01 29.76 25.50
N GLN A 117 -0.31 28.52 25.10
CA GLN A 117 -1.21 27.52 25.71
C GLN A 117 -2.73 27.78 25.88
N ASN A 118 -3.46 27.03 25.06
CA ASN A 118 -4.32 25.89 25.47
C ASN A 118 -5.72 26.15 26.10
N GLN A 119 -6.68 25.34 25.61
CA GLN A 119 -8.00 24.99 26.18
C GLN A 119 -9.09 26.08 26.03
N LEU A 120 -10.38 25.81 25.78
CA LEU A 120 -11.31 24.68 26.04
C LEU A 120 -12.24 24.48 24.81
N GLN A 121 -12.60 23.24 24.39
CA GLN A 121 -13.90 22.52 24.60
C GLN A 121 -15.20 23.35 24.46
N PRO A 122 -16.39 22.73 24.35
CA PRO A 122 -16.92 21.66 23.48
C PRO A 122 -18.11 22.22 22.64
N GLU A 123 -18.71 21.49 21.68
CA GLU A 123 -20.15 21.18 21.74
C GLU A 123 -20.60 20.18 20.65
N LYS A 124 -21.46 19.27 21.11
CA LYS A 124 -22.29 18.24 20.45
C LYS A 124 -23.25 18.88 19.43
N LYS A 125 -23.90 18.26 18.44
CA LYS A 125 -24.40 16.91 18.06
C LYS A 125 -24.87 17.10 16.60
N THR A 126 -24.77 16.14 15.68
CA THR A 126 -25.80 15.12 15.37
C THR A 126 -25.12 14.02 14.53
N GLN A 127 -25.13 12.74 14.93
CA GLN A 127 -26.13 11.69 14.63
C GLN A 127 -26.41 11.57 13.11
N ASP A 128 -26.36 10.43 12.42
CA ASP A 128 -26.15 9.02 12.75
C ASP A 128 -25.86 8.31 11.41
N SER A 129 -25.06 7.24 11.42
CA SER A 129 -25.11 6.09 10.49
C SER A 129 -23.90 5.18 10.72
N LYS A 130 -24.08 4.22 11.63
CA LYS A 130 -23.20 3.08 11.91
C LYS A 130 -22.83 2.29 10.64
N ALA A 131 -21.56 2.22 10.30
CA ALA A 131 -20.97 1.07 9.61
C ALA A 131 -19.61 0.73 10.23
N LYS A 132 -19.53 -0.52 10.68
CA LYS A 132 -18.53 -1.10 11.58
C LYS A 132 -17.15 -1.17 10.90
N LYS A 133 -16.17 -0.47 11.46
CA LYS A 133 -14.74 -0.57 11.13
C LYS A 133 -14.25 -2.01 11.33
N THR A 134 -13.80 -2.67 10.27
CA THR A 134 -12.87 -3.82 10.37
C THR A 134 -11.75 -3.62 9.35
N THR A 135 -10.55 -3.34 9.87
CA THR A 135 -9.29 -3.36 9.12
C THR A 135 -9.05 -4.79 8.62
N LYS A 136 -9.43 -5.08 7.38
CA LYS A 136 -9.15 -6.39 6.78
C LYS A 136 -7.65 -6.50 6.49
N PRO A 137 -6.99 -7.60 6.89
CA PRO A 137 -5.62 -7.87 6.48
C PRO A 137 -5.54 -8.05 4.96
N ASN A 138 -4.49 -7.52 4.35
CA ASN A 138 -4.32 -7.54 2.90
C ASN A 138 -3.93 -8.95 2.43
N ILE A 139 -4.94 -9.78 2.16
CA ILE A 139 -4.84 -11.16 1.69
C ILE A 139 -4.04 -11.32 0.38
N SER A 140 -3.83 -10.22 -0.36
CA SER A 140 -3.05 -10.22 -1.60
C SER A 140 -1.61 -10.67 -1.39
N ILE A 141 -1.01 -10.35 -0.24
CA ILE A 141 0.39 -10.71 0.05
C ILE A 141 0.54 -12.23 0.26
N ALA A 142 -0.38 -12.84 1.00
CA ALA A 142 -0.41 -14.29 1.19
C ALA A 142 -0.62 -15.04 -0.13
N ASN A 143 -1.48 -14.52 -1.01
CA ASN A 143 -1.72 -15.09 -2.34
C ASN A 143 -0.46 -15.00 -3.23
N GLN A 144 0.27 -13.88 -3.19
CA GLN A 144 1.53 -13.75 -3.92
C GLN A 144 2.58 -14.76 -3.43
N LEU A 145 2.68 -14.96 -2.11
CA LEU A 145 3.58 -15.95 -1.54
C LEU A 145 3.23 -17.37 -1.98
N LEU A 146 1.93 -17.70 -1.98
CA LEU A 146 1.41 -18.99 -2.47
C LEU A 146 1.79 -19.21 -3.95
N LEU A 147 1.60 -18.21 -4.81
CA LEU A 147 1.96 -18.30 -6.23
C LEU A 147 3.46 -18.49 -6.44
N LYS A 148 4.31 -17.81 -5.66
CA LYS A 148 5.77 -18.00 -5.71
C LYS A 148 6.17 -19.41 -5.30
N ALA A 149 5.54 -19.97 -4.26
CA ALA A 149 5.78 -21.33 -3.84
C ALA A 149 5.39 -22.33 -4.94
N ILE A 150 4.20 -22.18 -5.54
CA ILE A 150 3.75 -23.05 -6.64
C ILE A 150 4.70 -22.95 -7.85
N ALA A 151 5.11 -21.74 -8.23
CA ALA A 151 6.05 -21.54 -9.34
C ALA A 151 7.41 -22.22 -9.11
N ALA A 152 7.85 -22.38 -7.86
CA ALA A 152 9.07 -23.12 -7.55
C ALA A 152 8.91 -24.62 -7.86
N PHE A 153 7.76 -25.22 -7.54
CA PHE A 153 7.47 -26.61 -7.88
C PHE A 153 7.25 -26.82 -9.38
N GLU A 154 6.61 -25.87 -10.06
CA GLU A 154 6.42 -25.92 -11.52
C GLU A 154 7.76 -25.90 -12.27
N LYS A 155 8.75 -25.14 -11.79
CA LYS A 155 10.13 -25.15 -12.35
C LYS A 155 10.81 -26.50 -12.21
N GLU A 156 10.47 -27.27 -11.19
CA GLU A 156 10.97 -28.63 -10.96
C GLU A 156 10.14 -29.71 -11.70
N GLY A 157 9.12 -29.29 -12.48
CA GLY A 157 8.24 -30.19 -13.22
C GLY A 157 7.30 -31.02 -12.33
N LYS A 158 7.10 -30.61 -11.07
CA LYS A 158 6.32 -31.37 -10.08
C LYS A 158 5.11 -30.57 -9.62
N GLU A 159 4.04 -31.29 -9.28
CA GLU A 159 2.87 -30.71 -8.61
C GLU A 159 3.05 -30.79 -7.10
N GLY A 160 3.01 -29.64 -6.42
CA GLY A 160 3.18 -29.59 -4.98
C GLY A 160 1.92 -30.00 -4.22
N VAL A 161 2.07 -30.89 -3.24
CA VAL A 161 1.02 -31.20 -2.26
C VAL A 161 0.93 -30.08 -1.22
N SER A 162 -0.25 -29.86 -0.64
CA SER A 162 -0.53 -28.78 0.32
C SER A 162 0.51 -28.64 1.44
N SER A 163 1.00 -29.76 2.00
CA SER A 163 2.07 -29.73 3.02
C SER A 163 3.42 -29.25 2.47
N GLN A 164 3.78 -29.65 1.26
CA GLN A 164 5.03 -29.26 0.61
C GLN A 164 5.00 -27.78 0.23
N ILE A 165 3.86 -27.31 -0.30
CA ILE A 165 3.65 -25.90 -0.62
C ILE A 165 3.69 -25.05 0.66
N LYS A 166 3.07 -25.49 1.76
CA LYS A 166 3.15 -24.77 3.04
C LYS A 166 4.58 -24.65 3.54
N ASN A 167 5.35 -25.74 3.52
CA ASN A 167 6.76 -25.71 3.92
C ASN A 167 7.56 -24.76 3.04
N LYS A 168 7.31 -24.77 1.72
CA LYS A 168 7.98 -23.85 0.80
C LYS A 168 7.59 -22.39 1.02
N MET A 169 6.34 -22.12 1.37
CA MET A 169 5.90 -20.77 1.76
C MET A 169 6.60 -20.28 3.03
N LEU A 170 6.82 -21.16 4.01
CA LEU A 170 7.56 -20.84 5.24
C LEU A 170 9.08 -20.72 5.01
N GLU A 171 9.66 -21.50 4.11
CA GLU A 171 11.06 -21.34 3.66
C GLU A 171 11.26 -19.96 3.01
N LEU A 172 10.31 -19.54 2.17
CA LEU A 172 10.36 -18.23 1.53
C LEU A 172 10.08 -17.12 2.56
N ASN A 173 9.06 -17.26 3.41
CA ASN A 173 8.75 -16.26 4.42
C ASN A 173 8.47 -16.92 5.78
N PRO A 174 9.47 -16.98 6.67
CA PRO A 174 9.31 -17.55 8.01
C PRO A 174 8.31 -16.80 8.91
N ALA A 175 7.98 -15.56 8.57
CA ALA A 175 7.00 -14.75 9.31
C ALA A 175 5.55 -15.02 8.86
N PHE A 176 5.32 -15.88 7.88
CA PHE A 176 3.98 -16.20 7.42
C PHE A 176 3.17 -16.92 8.51
N LYS A 177 2.08 -16.30 8.95
CA LYS A 177 1.07 -16.92 9.81
C LYS A 177 -0.31 -16.78 9.18
N GLU A 178 -1.07 -17.86 9.13
CA GLU A 178 -2.41 -17.88 8.56
C GLU A 178 -3.37 -16.94 9.32
N ALA A 179 -3.17 -16.81 10.63
CA ALA A 179 -3.99 -15.98 11.52
C ALA A 179 -3.93 -14.49 11.14
N ASP A 180 -2.77 -14.03 10.65
CA ASP A 180 -2.56 -12.64 10.24
C ASP A 180 -3.42 -12.28 9.02
N TYR A 181 -3.87 -13.29 8.27
CA TYR A 181 -4.75 -13.13 7.11
C TYR A 181 -6.20 -13.55 7.38
N GLY A 182 -6.55 -13.82 8.64
CA GLY A 182 -7.89 -14.21 9.06
C GLY A 182 -8.20 -15.71 8.90
N PHE A 183 -7.19 -16.56 8.71
CA PHE A 183 -7.37 -18.00 8.60
C PHE A 183 -6.80 -18.73 9.82
N ASN A 184 -7.59 -19.61 10.42
CA ASN A 184 -7.10 -20.45 11.51
C ASN A 184 -6.44 -21.75 11.02
N GLN A 185 -6.56 -22.07 9.73
CA GLN A 185 -6.03 -23.29 9.11
C GLN A 185 -5.60 -23.00 7.67
N PHE A 186 -4.49 -23.62 7.26
CA PHE A 186 -3.98 -23.51 5.90
C PHE A 186 -4.97 -23.99 4.83
N ASN A 187 -5.74 -25.05 5.12
CA ASN A 187 -6.75 -25.54 4.20
C ASN A 187 -7.86 -24.52 3.92
N LYS A 188 -8.24 -23.70 4.91
CA LYS A 188 -9.22 -22.63 4.70
C LYS A 188 -8.66 -21.51 3.84
N PHE A 189 -7.38 -21.18 4.03
CA PHE A 189 -6.68 -20.24 3.15
C PHE A 189 -6.65 -20.74 1.71
N LEU A 190 -6.33 -22.03 1.47
CA LEU A 190 -6.35 -22.62 0.13
C LEU A 190 -7.74 -22.60 -0.52
N LEU A 191 -8.78 -22.94 0.25
CA LEU A 191 -10.16 -22.88 -0.24
C LEU A 191 -10.54 -21.47 -0.65
N HIS A 192 -10.19 -20.47 0.16
CA HIS A 192 -10.39 -19.07 -0.19
C HIS A 192 -9.59 -18.67 -1.43
N ALA A 193 -8.33 -19.11 -1.57
CA ALA A 193 -7.52 -18.83 -2.76
C ALA A 193 -8.12 -19.46 -4.03
N GLN A 194 -8.76 -20.64 -3.91
CA GLN A 194 -9.50 -21.25 -5.02
C GLN A 194 -10.78 -20.48 -5.36
N GLU A 195 -11.53 -20.02 -4.36
CA GLU A 195 -12.74 -19.20 -4.54
C GLU A 195 -12.42 -17.88 -5.25
N GLN A 196 -11.29 -17.26 -4.89
CA GLN A 196 -10.74 -16.09 -5.58
C GLN A 196 -10.11 -16.42 -6.95
N LYS A 197 -10.23 -17.66 -7.42
CA LYS A 197 -9.73 -18.15 -8.72
C LYS A 197 -8.21 -17.98 -8.90
N VAL A 198 -7.45 -17.96 -7.81
CA VAL A 198 -5.97 -17.85 -7.83
C VAL A 198 -5.31 -19.19 -8.10
N VAL A 199 -5.88 -20.28 -7.56
CA VAL A 199 -5.35 -21.65 -7.65
C VAL A 199 -6.47 -22.66 -7.91
N THR A 200 -6.10 -23.84 -8.40
CA THR A 200 -6.99 -24.99 -8.55
C THR A 200 -6.54 -26.09 -7.60
N LEU A 201 -7.44 -26.60 -6.76
CA LEU A 201 -7.16 -27.68 -5.81
C LEU A 201 -7.74 -29.00 -6.32
N LYS A 202 -6.92 -30.05 -6.35
CA LYS A 202 -7.36 -31.44 -6.59
C LYS A 202 -7.15 -32.25 -5.30
N LYS A 203 -8.18 -32.90 -4.77
CA LYS A 203 -8.01 -33.77 -3.59
C LYS A 203 -7.18 -35.00 -3.96
N GLN A 204 -6.20 -35.33 -3.11
CA GLN A 204 -5.35 -36.51 -3.28
C GLN A 204 -5.61 -37.49 -2.13
N GLY A 205 -6.30 -38.59 -2.43
CA GLY A 205 -6.60 -39.66 -1.48
C GLY A 205 -7.73 -39.37 -0.48
N LYS A 206 -7.81 -40.18 0.59
CA LYS A 206 -8.84 -40.12 1.64
C LYS A 206 -8.53 -39.09 2.76
N GLY A 207 -7.45 -38.32 2.65
CA GLY A 207 -7.01 -37.33 3.64
C GLY A 207 -7.31 -35.87 3.25
N SER A 208 -7.01 -34.92 4.15
CA SER A 208 -7.16 -33.47 3.94
C SER A 208 -6.04 -32.84 3.10
N SER A 209 -5.47 -33.60 2.15
CA SER A 209 -4.34 -33.19 1.32
C SER A 209 -4.82 -32.79 -0.07
N TYR A 210 -4.36 -31.62 -0.54
CA TYR A 210 -4.72 -31.07 -1.84
C TYR A 210 -3.45 -30.95 -2.70
N VAL A 211 -3.54 -31.40 -3.94
CA VAL A 211 -2.58 -31.06 -4.99
C VAL A 211 -2.99 -29.70 -5.54
N ILE A 212 -2.05 -28.75 -5.54
CA ILE A 212 -2.32 -27.35 -5.85
C ILE A 212 -1.71 -27.04 -7.21
N LYS A 213 -2.51 -26.47 -8.11
CA LYS A 213 -2.05 -25.95 -9.40
C LYS A 213 -2.33 -24.47 -9.50
N LYS A 214 -1.43 -23.73 -10.16
CA LYS A 214 -1.75 -22.37 -10.58
C LYS A 214 -2.89 -22.42 -11.60
N LYS A 215 -3.84 -21.49 -11.49
CA LYS A 215 -4.86 -21.36 -12.53
C LYS A 215 -4.21 -20.77 -13.80
N PRO A 216 -4.46 -21.34 -14.99
CA PRO A 216 -4.00 -20.75 -16.26
C PRO A 216 -4.60 -19.37 -16.49
#